data_AF-A0A1J4USI1-F1
#
_entry.id   AF-A0A1J4USI1-F1
#
_cell.length_a   1.000
_cell.length_b   1.000
_cell.length_c   1.000
_cell.angle_alpha   90.00
_cell.angle_beta   90.00
_cell.angle_gamma   90.00
#
_symmetry.space_group_name_H-M   'P 1'
#
loop_
_entity.id
_entity.type
_entity.pdbx_description
1 polymer ?
#
loop_
_entity_poly.entity_id
_entity_poly.type
_entity_poly.pdbx_seq_one_letter_code
_entity_poly.pdbx_strand_id
1 'polypeptide(L)'
;MGELVSFKAVFPSRQAKFEASPPNDADVATVLTLALAVSRELAFENSPFNAEEIARIAPRSFDDLQGVSIGDIEKRLAPLAEKPVIDETKKAPSATPLDLAVSYYFGALVDKALGVAPITWSKPSDPQRIVRLVANYGGWQVVKKVSSDAPKKEIVAGCSGIFSSCKNKAADFLDEGYYALSQEFFSKYPERKSFARLQEMLRDAPATAHKIVQLNNGVELKKLFYYSLFERAGYPCFISTDQVGAVWPELKIPKPRGNYGGKKKK
;
A
#
# COMPACT_ATOMS: atom_id res chain seq x y z
N MET A 1 12.41 -23.93 21.13
CA MET A 1 12.62 -23.29 19.82
C MET A 1 11.45 -22.36 19.55
N GLY A 2 11.69 -21.06 19.31
CA GLY A 2 10.61 -20.11 19.01
C GLY A 2 11.08 -18.69 18.76
N GLU A 3 11.68 -18.45 17.59
CA GLU A 3 12.09 -17.16 17.04
C GLU A 3 11.89 -17.21 15.51
N LEU A 4 10.83 -16.60 14.97
CA LEU A 4 10.36 -16.81 13.59
C LEU A 4 10.06 -15.51 12.84
N VAL A 5 10.55 -15.37 11.61
CA VAL A 5 9.95 -14.45 10.61
C VAL A 5 9.76 -15.21 9.32
N SER A 6 8.58 -15.20 8.71
CA SER A 6 8.42 -15.77 7.38
C SER A 6 7.43 -15.01 6.47
N PHE A 7 7.68 -15.06 5.17
CA PHE A 7 6.82 -14.55 4.10
C PHE A 7 6.91 -15.53 2.94
N LYS A 8 5.80 -15.92 2.32
CA LYS A 8 5.88 -16.65 1.05
C LYS A 8 4.72 -16.31 0.13
N ALA A 9 5.00 -15.82 -1.07
CA ALA A 9 4.05 -15.67 -2.15
C ALA A 9 4.48 -16.51 -3.36
N VAL A 10 3.59 -17.29 -3.97
CA VAL A 10 3.85 -17.91 -5.29
C VAL A 10 2.56 -18.00 -6.12
N PHE A 11 2.59 -17.45 -7.35
CA PHE A 11 1.49 -17.44 -8.32
C PHE A 11 2.04 -17.39 -9.73
N PRO A 12 1.31 -17.91 -10.73
CA PRO A 12 1.70 -19.20 -11.29
C PRO A 12 3.25 -19.23 -11.30
N SER A 13 3.86 -19.79 -10.25
CA SER A 13 5.31 -19.85 -10.00
C SER A 13 6.27 -18.61 -9.98
N ARG A 14 5.88 -17.32 -9.91
CA ARG A 14 6.87 -16.24 -9.69
C ARG A 14 7.15 -15.96 -8.21
N GLN A 15 8.04 -16.77 -7.65
CA GLN A 15 8.09 -17.06 -6.21
C GLN A 15 8.85 -16.04 -5.35
N ALA A 16 8.37 -15.80 -4.12
CA ALA A 16 9.18 -15.31 -3.01
C ALA A 16 8.91 -16.17 -1.77
N LYS A 17 9.95 -16.54 -1.01
CA LYS A 17 9.88 -17.25 0.29
C LYS A 17 10.98 -16.74 1.20
N PHE A 18 10.70 -16.47 2.46
CA PHE A 18 11.70 -16.33 3.51
C PHE A 18 11.16 -16.94 4.81
N GLU A 19 12.07 -17.54 5.56
CA GLU A 19 11.94 -18.00 6.95
C GLU A 19 13.24 -17.59 7.64
N ALA A 20 13.19 -17.03 8.83
CA ALA A 20 14.37 -16.76 9.64
C ALA A 20 14.15 -17.29 11.04
N SER A 21 15.15 -18.02 11.55
CA SER A 21 15.25 -18.61 12.89
C SER A 21 16.73 -18.92 13.22
N PRO A 22 17.46 -18.05 13.95
CA PRO A 22 17.04 -16.76 14.51
C PRO A 22 17.21 -15.59 13.51
N PRO A 23 16.17 -14.77 13.24
CA PRO A 23 16.28 -13.58 12.39
C PRO A 23 17.16 -12.47 12.97
N ASN A 24 17.57 -11.51 12.15
CA ASN A 24 17.96 -10.18 12.62
C ASN A 24 17.04 -9.10 12.00
N ASP A 25 17.20 -7.84 12.42
CA ASP A 25 16.34 -6.74 11.95
C ASP A 25 16.42 -6.54 10.42
N ALA A 26 17.59 -6.76 9.81
CA ALA A 26 17.76 -6.64 8.36
C ALA A 26 16.98 -7.74 7.60
N ASP A 27 16.92 -8.96 8.15
CA ASP A 27 16.10 -10.05 7.59
C ASP A 27 14.61 -9.66 7.62
N VAL A 28 14.14 -9.06 8.72
CA VAL A 28 12.75 -8.64 8.86
C VAL A 28 12.42 -7.47 7.92
N ALA A 29 13.31 -6.49 7.83
CA ALA A 29 13.17 -5.34 6.94
C ALA A 29 13.02 -5.79 5.47
N THR A 30 13.87 -6.71 5.03
CA THR A 30 13.82 -7.28 3.67
C THR A 30 12.48 -7.94 3.39
N VAL A 31 12.00 -8.77 4.33
CA VAL A 31 10.72 -9.48 4.22
C VAL A 31 9.55 -8.50 4.09
N LEU A 32 9.52 -7.46 4.92
CA LEU A 32 8.43 -6.48 4.92
C LEU A 32 8.42 -5.64 3.63
N THR A 33 9.59 -5.25 3.12
CA THR A 33 9.73 -4.49 1.87
C THR A 33 9.26 -5.30 0.66
N LEU A 34 9.65 -6.58 0.56
CA LEU A 34 9.18 -7.47 -0.50
C LEU A 34 7.67 -7.71 -0.42
N ALA A 35 7.15 -7.97 0.78
CA ALA A 35 5.72 -8.16 1.00
C ALA A 35 4.90 -6.94 0.62
N LEU A 36 5.40 -5.73 0.89
CA LEU A 36 4.80 -4.47 0.46
C LEU A 36 4.69 -4.39 -1.06
N ALA A 37 5.80 -4.64 -1.77
CA ALA A 37 5.84 -4.49 -3.21
C ALA A 37 4.90 -5.51 -3.90
N VAL A 38 5.01 -6.79 -3.54
CA VAL A 38 4.22 -7.88 -4.14
C VAL A 38 2.74 -7.75 -3.84
N SER A 39 2.36 -7.45 -2.60
CA SER A 39 0.93 -7.33 -2.25
C SER A 39 0.28 -6.15 -2.96
N ARG A 40 0.99 -5.02 -3.11
CA ARG A 40 0.47 -3.87 -3.85
C ARG A 40 0.21 -4.20 -5.32
N GLU A 41 1.16 -4.84 -6.00
CA GLU A 41 1.02 -5.22 -7.40
C GLU A 41 -0.14 -6.20 -7.61
N LEU A 42 -0.22 -7.25 -6.81
CA LEU A 42 -1.31 -8.24 -6.90
C LEU A 42 -2.68 -7.63 -6.61
N ALA A 43 -2.77 -6.68 -5.67
CA ALA A 43 -4.00 -5.95 -5.42
C ALA A 43 -4.46 -5.18 -6.67
N PHE A 44 -3.53 -4.54 -7.38
CA PHE A 44 -3.86 -3.78 -8.58
C PHE A 44 -4.22 -4.67 -9.78
N GLU A 45 -3.49 -5.76 -10.01
CA GLU A 45 -3.79 -6.72 -11.10
C GLU A 45 -5.19 -7.36 -10.96
N ASN A 46 -5.66 -7.52 -9.73
CA ASN A 46 -6.95 -8.14 -9.43
C ASN A 46 -8.06 -7.11 -9.20
N SER A 47 -7.77 -5.82 -9.38
CA SER A 47 -8.76 -4.76 -9.19
C SER A 47 -9.67 -4.53 -10.40
N PRO A 48 -10.88 -4.01 -10.20
CA PRO A 48 -11.87 -3.77 -11.25
C PRO A 48 -11.58 -2.48 -12.04
N PHE A 49 -10.38 -2.37 -12.63
CA PHE A 49 -9.97 -1.27 -13.49
C PHE A 49 -8.87 -1.69 -14.49
N ASN A 50 -8.64 -0.89 -15.53
CA ASN A 50 -7.56 -1.11 -16.49
C ASN A 50 -6.21 -0.59 -15.96
N ALA A 51 -5.44 -1.47 -15.30
CA ALA A 51 -4.16 -1.14 -14.69
C ALA A 51 -3.06 -0.74 -15.72
N GLU A 52 -3.08 -1.29 -16.93
CA GLU A 52 -2.08 -0.94 -17.94
C GLU A 52 -2.26 0.51 -18.41
N GLU A 53 -3.50 0.87 -18.74
CA GLU A 53 -3.82 2.20 -19.25
C GLU A 53 -3.67 3.28 -18.17
N ILE A 54 -4.09 2.99 -16.93
CA ILE A 54 -3.89 3.93 -15.81
C ILE A 54 -2.39 4.16 -15.57
N ALA A 55 -1.56 3.12 -15.60
CA ALA A 55 -0.11 3.27 -15.46
C ALA A 55 0.48 4.10 -16.61
N ARG A 56 -0.04 3.97 -17.83
CA ARG A 56 0.40 4.77 -18.99
C ARG A 56 0.13 6.26 -18.79
N ILE A 57 -1.08 6.62 -18.34
CA ILE A 57 -1.48 8.03 -18.15
C ILE A 57 -1.06 8.63 -16.80
N ALA A 58 -0.54 7.83 -15.87
CA ALA A 58 0.00 8.33 -14.61
C ALA A 58 1.16 9.30 -14.87
N PRO A 59 1.28 10.40 -14.12
CA PRO A 59 2.33 11.38 -14.32
C PRO A 59 3.69 10.78 -13.95
N ARG A 60 4.76 11.45 -14.39
CA ARG A 60 6.13 10.99 -14.16
C ARG A 60 6.76 11.65 -12.95
N SER A 61 6.31 12.84 -12.59
CA SER A 61 6.86 13.64 -11.49
C SER A 61 5.75 14.12 -10.55
N PHE A 62 6.10 14.41 -9.30
CA PHE A 62 5.15 15.03 -8.35
C PHE A 62 4.73 16.44 -8.79
N ASP A 63 5.57 17.13 -9.56
CA ASP A 63 5.29 18.47 -10.09
C ASP A 63 4.16 18.44 -11.13
N ASP A 64 3.98 17.31 -11.82
CA ASP A 64 2.89 17.12 -12.78
C ASP A 64 1.50 17.14 -12.10
N LEU A 65 1.43 17.03 -10.78
CA LEU A 65 0.18 17.20 -10.03
C LEU A 65 -0.13 18.66 -9.72
N GLN A 66 0.81 19.59 -9.87
CA GLN A 66 0.56 21.00 -9.54
C GLN A 66 -0.47 21.61 -10.50
N GLY A 67 -1.49 22.27 -9.95
CA GLY A 67 -2.56 22.90 -10.73
C GLY A 67 -3.61 21.93 -11.30
N VAL A 68 -3.44 20.62 -11.10
CA VAL A 68 -4.46 19.61 -11.44
C VAL A 68 -5.51 19.58 -10.33
N SER A 69 -6.78 19.30 -10.66
CA SER A 69 -7.80 19.01 -9.65
C SER A 69 -8.02 17.50 -9.52
N ILE A 70 -8.47 17.06 -8.34
CA ILE A 70 -8.88 15.66 -8.16
C ILE A 70 -10.01 15.28 -9.11
N GLY A 71 -10.94 16.21 -9.41
CA GLY A 71 -12.04 15.97 -10.34
C GLY A 71 -11.58 15.71 -11.78
N ASP A 72 -10.50 16.35 -12.23
CA ASP A 72 -9.92 16.09 -13.55
C ASP A 72 -9.28 14.70 -13.61
N ILE A 73 -8.62 14.28 -12.52
CA ILE A 73 -8.06 12.94 -12.38
C ILE A 73 -9.19 11.91 -12.40
N GLU A 74 -10.22 12.08 -11.57
CA GLU A 74 -11.39 11.22 -11.50
C GLU A 74 -12.11 11.10 -12.86
N LYS A 75 -12.33 12.23 -13.56
CA LYS A 75 -12.93 12.25 -14.89
C LYS A 75 -12.13 11.46 -15.92
N ARG A 76 -10.80 11.55 -15.87
CA ARG A 76 -9.91 10.79 -16.75
C ARG A 76 -9.87 9.30 -16.43
N LEU A 77 -10.01 8.93 -15.16
CA LEU A 77 -9.96 7.54 -14.69
C LEU A 77 -11.32 6.84 -14.75
N ALA A 78 -12.43 7.57 -14.70
CA ALA A 78 -13.79 7.04 -14.77
C ALA A 78 -14.03 6.04 -15.92
N PRO A 79 -13.59 6.28 -17.18
CA PRO A 79 -13.77 5.30 -18.26
C PRO A 79 -12.91 4.04 -18.11
N LEU A 80 -11.91 4.04 -17.22
CA LEU A 80 -10.97 2.94 -17.01
C LEU A 80 -11.35 2.07 -15.80
N ALA A 81 -12.32 2.50 -14.99
CA ALA A 81 -12.83 1.75 -13.86
C ALA A 81 -14.15 1.06 -14.21
N GLU A 82 -14.39 -0.13 -13.67
CA GLU A 82 -15.70 -0.77 -13.80
C GLU A 82 -16.77 0.08 -13.10
N LYS A 83 -18.00 0.05 -13.63
CA LYS A 83 -19.11 0.76 -13.00
C LYS A 83 -19.45 0.09 -11.66
N PRO A 84 -19.82 0.88 -10.62
CA PRO A 84 -20.27 0.29 -9.38
C PRO A 84 -21.52 -0.56 -9.63
N VAL A 85 -21.57 -1.74 -9.03
CA VAL A 85 -22.79 -2.55 -9.00
C VAL A 85 -23.72 -1.91 -7.96
N ILE A 86 -24.71 -1.15 -8.43
CA ILE A 86 -25.69 -0.49 -7.58
C ILE A 86 -26.80 -1.49 -7.29
N ASP A 87 -26.93 -1.89 -6.03
CA ASP A 87 -28.12 -2.55 -5.52
C ASP A 87 -29.10 -1.45 -5.11
N GLU A 88 -30.22 -1.30 -5.84
CA GLU A 88 -31.23 -0.25 -5.62
C GLU A 88 -31.82 -0.29 -4.20
N THR A 89 -31.68 -1.41 -3.49
CA THR A 89 -32.16 -1.60 -2.11
C THR A 89 -31.15 -1.17 -1.04
N LYS A 90 -29.90 -0.84 -1.42
CA LYS A 90 -28.83 -0.46 -0.48
C LYS A 90 -28.39 0.98 -0.70
N LYS A 91 -27.98 1.63 0.40
CA LYS A 91 -27.35 2.96 0.35
C LYS A 91 -26.14 2.89 -0.58
N ALA A 92 -26.00 3.89 -1.47
CA ALA A 92 -24.87 3.99 -2.39
C ALA A 92 -23.55 3.78 -1.63
N PRO A 93 -22.63 2.96 -2.17
CA PRO A 93 -21.38 2.65 -1.49
C PRO A 93 -20.55 3.92 -1.29
N SER A 94 -19.87 4.03 -0.15
CA SER A 94 -19.05 5.20 0.19
C SER A 94 -17.75 5.29 -0.62
N ALA A 95 -17.41 4.25 -1.38
CA ALA A 95 -16.34 4.21 -2.36
C ALA A 95 -16.73 3.34 -3.54
N THR A 96 -16.09 3.54 -4.67
CA THR A 96 -16.36 2.90 -5.95
C THR A 96 -15.07 2.31 -6.54
N PRO A 97 -15.15 1.45 -7.57
CA PRO A 97 -13.96 1.05 -8.34
C PRO A 97 -13.08 2.21 -8.80
N LEU A 98 -13.65 3.40 -9.03
CA LEU A 98 -12.92 4.61 -9.37
C LEU A 98 -11.96 5.05 -8.24
N ASP A 99 -12.35 4.91 -6.97
CA ASP A 99 -11.47 5.23 -5.84
C ASP A 99 -10.24 4.32 -5.82
N LEU A 100 -10.40 3.04 -6.19
CA LEU A 100 -9.28 2.10 -6.33
C LEU A 100 -8.35 2.48 -7.50
N ALA A 101 -8.95 2.91 -8.62
CA ALA A 101 -8.21 3.40 -9.78
C ALA A 101 -7.41 4.67 -9.46
N VAL A 102 -7.97 5.59 -8.67
CA VAL A 102 -7.27 6.79 -8.16
C VAL A 102 -6.08 6.39 -7.29
N SER A 103 -6.23 5.41 -6.39
CA SER A 103 -5.12 4.90 -5.58
C SER A 103 -4.03 4.25 -6.42
N TYR A 104 -4.39 3.52 -7.47
CA TYR A 104 -3.43 2.96 -8.41
C TYR A 104 -2.71 4.05 -9.22
N TYR A 105 -3.43 5.07 -9.69
CA TYR A 105 -2.86 6.22 -10.39
C TYR A 105 -1.79 6.94 -9.56
N PHE A 106 -2.07 7.22 -8.28
CA PHE A 106 -1.08 7.81 -7.38
C PHE A 106 0.04 6.85 -7.00
N GLY A 107 -0.26 5.54 -6.94
CA GLY A 107 0.75 4.51 -6.83
C GLY A 107 1.77 4.57 -7.98
N ALA A 108 1.28 4.56 -9.22
CA ALA A 108 2.10 4.61 -10.42
C ALA A 108 2.89 5.92 -10.50
N LEU A 109 2.31 7.04 -10.06
CA LEU A 109 3.03 8.30 -9.89
C LEU A 109 4.21 8.16 -8.95
N VAL A 110 3.99 7.62 -7.74
CA VAL A 110 5.07 7.46 -6.75
C VAL A 110 6.19 6.57 -7.29
N ASP A 111 5.84 5.46 -7.96
CA ASP A 111 6.84 4.57 -8.53
C ASP A 111 7.67 5.27 -9.62
N LYS A 112 7.02 6.03 -10.52
CA LYS A 112 7.71 6.80 -11.57
C LYS A 112 8.58 7.92 -11.00
N ALA A 113 8.04 8.71 -10.08
CA ALA A 113 8.74 9.85 -9.48
C ALA A 113 9.95 9.43 -8.63
N LEU A 114 9.91 8.22 -8.06
CA LEU A 114 11.01 7.66 -7.27
C LEU A 114 11.94 6.73 -8.08
N GLY A 115 11.66 6.49 -9.36
CA GLY A 115 12.44 5.57 -10.19
C GLY A 115 12.37 4.12 -9.72
N VAL A 116 11.26 3.71 -9.10
CA VAL A 116 11.04 2.32 -8.67
C VAL A 116 10.92 1.44 -9.91
N ALA A 117 11.88 0.54 -10.11
CA ALA A 117 11.79 -0.44 -11.17
C ALA A 117 10.54 -1.33 -10.97
N PRO A 118 9.79 -1.66 -12.04
CA PRO A 118 8.79 -2.71 -11.96
C PRO A 118 9.45 -3.97 -11.44
N ILE A 119 8.74 -4.72 -10.61
CA ILE A 119 9.18 -6.08 -10.26
C ILE A 119 9.28 -6.83 -11.59
N THR A 120 10.43 -7.41 -11.92
CA THR A 120 10.59 -8.19 -13.15
C THR A 120 10.23 -9.65 -12.90
N TRP A 121 9.62 -10.25 -13.91
CA TRP A 121 8.87 -11.46 -13.73
C TRP A 121 9.09 -12.47 -14.91
N SER A 122 9.28 -13.79 -14.69
CA SER A 122 9.33 -14.92 -15.69
C SER A 122 8.02 -15.75 -15.88
N LYS A 123 7.39 -15.72 -17.06
CA LYS A 123 6.00 -16.19 -17.29
C LYS A 123 5.83 -17.70 -17.00
N PRO A 124 4.65 -18.18 -16.53
CA PRO A 124 4.58 -19.52 -15.97
C PRO A 124 3.57 -20.45 -16.64
N SER A 125 3.71 -21.76 -16.36
CA SER A 125 3.13 -22.85 -17.14
C SER A 125 2.00 -23.65 -16.47
N ASP A 126 1.60 -23.39 -15.21
CA ASP A 126 0.57 -24.22 -14.51
C ASP A 126 -0.20 -23.47 -13.38
N PRO A 127 -1.43 -23.87 -12.97
CA PRO A 127 -2.31 -23.06 -12.14
C PRO A 127 -2.30 -23.46 -10.65
N GLN A 128 -1.51 -22.81 -9.79
CA GLN A 128 -1.75 -22.84 -8.34
C GLN A 128 -1.36 -21.50 -7.70
N ARG A 129 -2.32 -20.80 -7.09
CA ARG A 129 -2.18 -19.42 -6.60
C ARG A 129 -2.15 -19.32 -5.06
N ILE A 130 -1.11 -18.79 -4.38
CA ILE A 130 -1.16 -18.55 -2.89
C ILE A 130 -0.30 -17.36 -2.38
N VAL A 131 -0.86 -16.34 -1.70
CA VAL A 131 -0.09 -15.22 -1.05
C VAL A 131 -0.04 -15.52 0.44
N ARG A 132 1.07 -15.59 1.19
CA ARG A 132 1.08 -15.58 2.68
C ARG A 132 2.16 -14.69 3.28
N LEU A 133 1.90 -14.09 4.43
CA LEU A 133 2.92 -13.57 5.36
C LEU A 133 2.68 -14.19 6.74
N VAL A 134 3.68 -14.72 7.45
CA VAL A 134 3.58 -15.29 8.82
C VAL A 134 4.78 -14.86 9.70
N ALA A 135 4.61 -14.09 10.76
CA ALA A 135 5.71 -13.67 11.64
C ALA A 135 5.52 -14.12 13.10
N ASN A 136 6.61 -14.29 13.87
CA ASN A 136 6.78 -14.08 15.32
C ASN A 136 8.27 -14.04 15.75
N TYR A 137 8.92 -12.88 15.89
CA TYR A 137 10.32 -12.85 16.38
C TYR A 137 10.50 -12.20 17.77
N GLY A 138 9.76 -12.69 18.77
CA GLY A 138 9.82 -12.17 20.16
C GLY A 138 8.51 -11.51 20.63
N GLY A 139 7.39 -11.81 19.97
CA GLY A 139 6.05 -11.29 20.28
C GLY A 139 5.30 -10.72 19.06
N TRP A 140 5.91 -10.65 17.88
CA TRP A 140 5.27 -10.07 16.69
C TRP A 140 4.55 -11.09 15.80
N GLN A 141 3.36 -11.55 16.22
CA GLN A 141 2.60 -12.59 15.50
C GLN A 141 1.63 -12.07 14.43
N VAL A 142 1.90 -12.30 13.14
CA VAL A 142 0.99 -11.91 12.05
C VAL A 142 0.90 -13.05 11.04
N VAL A 143 -0.28 -13.56 10.66
CA VAL A 143 -0.47 -14.52 9.54
C VAL A 143 -1.55 -14.04 8.58
N LYS A 144 -1.27 -13.79 7.29
CA LYS A 144 -2.28 -13.42 6.29
C LYS A 144 -2.04 -14.19 5.00
N LYS A 145 -3.00 -15.03 4.54
CA LYS A 145 -2.90 -15.84 3.29
C LYS A 145 -4.02 -15.55 2.29
N VAL A 146 -3.80 -15.74 0.99
CA VAL A 146 -4.82 -15.71 -0.07
C VAL A 146 -4.67 -16.97 -0.94
N SER A 147 -5.78 -17.64 -1.29
CA SER A 147 -5.90 -18.98 -1.91
C SER A 147 -5.91 -18.98 -3.45
N SER A 148 -5.85 -20.16 -4.06
CA SER A 148 -5.74 -20.36 -5.52
C SER A 148 -7.04 -20.18 -6.29
N ASP A 149 -8.13 -20.33 -5.58
CA ASP A 149 -9.52 -20.28 -6.01
C ASP A 149 -10.22 -19.00 -5.55
N ALA A 150 -9.53 -18.11 -4.83
CA ALA A 150 -10.11 -16.90 -4.28
C ALA A 150 -10.62 -15.96 -5.41
N PRO A 151 -11.86 -15.46 -5.32
CA PRO A 151 -12.35 -14.39 -6.19
C PRO A 151 -11.41 -13.18 -6.19
N LYS A 152 -11.32 -12.47 -7.32
CA LYS A 152 -10.47 -11.28 -7.47
C LYS A 152 -10.58 -10.30 -6.29
N LYS A 153 -11.81 -9.98 -5.86
CA LYS A 153 -12.06 -9.08 -4.72
C LYS A 153 -11.48 -9.56 -3.39
N GLU A 154 -11.42 -10.87 -3.15
CA GLU A 154 -10.78 -11.45 -1.96
C GLU A 154 -9.25 -11.38 -2.06
N ILE A 155 -8.71 -11.52 -3.27
CA ILE A 155 -7.28 -11.31 -3.52
C ILE A 155 -6.89 -9.87 -3.21
N VAL A 156 -7.66 -8.89 -3.69
CA VAL A 156 -7.44 -7.47 -3.37
C VAL A 156 -7.51 -7.25 -1.86
N ALA A 157 -8.55 -7.75 -1.18
CA ALA A 157 -8.71 -7.62 0.27
C ALA A 157 -7.52 -8.17 1.06
N GLY A 158 -7.09 -9.40 0.75
CA GLY A 158 -5.98 -10.04 1.43
C GLY A 158 -4.66 -9.32 1.18
N CYS A 159 -4.43 -8.86 -0.04
CA CYS A 159 -3.24 -8.09 -0.41
C CYS A 159 -3.20 -6.71 0.26
N SER A 160 -4.30 -5.97 0.28
CA SER A 160 -4.43 -4.71 1.03
C SER A 160 -4.12 -4.89 2.51
N GLY A 161 -4.65 -5.96 3.12
CA GLY A 161 -4.34 -6.29 4.51
C GLY A 161 -2.86 -6.60 4.73
N ILE A 162 -2.21 -7.34 3.82
CA ILE A 162 -0.76 -7.60 3.87
C ILE A 162 0.02 -6.29 3.80
N PHE A 163 -0.26 -5.47 2.80
CA PHE A 163 0.39 -4.17 2.58
C PHE A 163 0.32 -3.29 3.83
N SER A 164 -0.87 -3.08 4.39
CA SER A 164 -1.04 -2.19 5.56
C SER A 164 -0.21 -2.62 6.76
N SER A 165 -0.16 -3.90 7.13
CA SER A 165 0.67 -4.29 8.27
C SER A 165 2.16 -4.24 7.97
N CYS A 166 2.57 -4.52 6.73
CA CYS A 166 3.98 -4.40 6.38
C CYS A 166 4.43 -2.93 6.40
N LYS A 167 3.61 -2.01 5.88
CA LYS A 167 3.89 -0.56 5.88
C LYS A 167 4.08 -0.05 7.30
N ASN A 168 3.15 -0.41 8.19
CA ASN A 168 3.14 0.05 9.57
C ASN A 168 4.28 -0.53 10.41
N LYS A 169 4.90 -1.63 9.97
CA LYS A 169 5.95 -2.31 10.71
C LYS A 169 7.34 -2.15 10.12
N ALA A 170 7.45 -1.87 8.81
CA ALA A 170 8.73 -1.82 8.11
C ALA A 170 9.69 -0.79 8.71
N ALA A 171 9.20 0.39 9.09
CA ALA A 171 10.04 1.43 9.67
C ALA A 171 10.73 1.01 10.97
N ASP A 172 10.08 0.19 11.81
CA ASP A 172 10.65 -0.33 13.07
C ASP A 172 11.94 -1.14 12.84
N PHE A 173 12.09 -1.74 11.66
CA PHE A 173 13.22 -2.60 11.30
C PHE A 173 14.19 -1.96 10.30
N LEU A 174 13.82 -0.82 9.71
CA LEU A 174 14.64 -0.15 8.68
C LEU A 174 15.58 0.89 9.30
N ASP A 175 15.06 1.79 10.15
CA ASP A 175 15.84 2.79 10.89
C ASP A 175 14.97 3.50 11.95
N GLU A 176 15.45 3.61 13.20
CA GLU A 176 14.73 4.27 14.30
C GLU A 176 14.55 5.78 14.11
N GLY A 177 15.45 6.43 13.36
CA GLY A 177 15.43 7.87 13.07
C GLY A 177 14.29 8.28 12.14
N TYR A 178 13.68 7.32 11.43
CA TYR A 178 12.55 7.58 10.53
C TYR A 178 11.37 8.26 11.22
N TYR A 179 11.03 7.82 12.43
CA TYR A 179 9.85 8.33 13.13
C TYR A 179 10.02 9.79 13.55
N ALA A 180 11.21 10.20 13.98
CA ALA A 180 11.47 11.60 14.35
C ALA A 180 11.30 12.53 13.14
N LEU A 181 11.93 12.20 12.01
CA LEU A 181 11.86 13.01 10.78
C LEU A 181 10.45 13.05 10.20
N SER A 182 9.77 11.91 10.14
CA SER A 182 8.41 11.84 9.62
C SER A 182 7.42 12.59 10.51
N GLN A 183 7.51 12.48 11.84
CA GLN A 183 6.65 13.23 12.76
C GLN A 183 6.91 14.74 12.69
N GLU A 184 8.17 15.18 12.57
CA GLU A 184 8.51 16.59 12.39
C GLU A 184 7.76 17.17 11.16
N PHE A 185 7.78 16.45 10.04
CA PHE A 185 7.08 16.86 8.83
C PHE A 185 5.55 16.81 9.01
N PHE A 186 5.02 15.67 9.47
CA PHE A 186 3.57 15.46 9.53
C PHE A 186 2.87 16.23 10.63
N SER A 187 3.57 16.72 11.66
CA SER A 187 3.02 17.63 12.67
C SER A 187 2.43 18.91 12.06
N LYS A 188 2.89 19.31 10.87
CA LYS A 188 2.43 20.47 10.11
C LYS A 188 1.14 20.19 9.32
N TYR A 189 0.82 18.92 9.07
CA TYR A 189 -0.29 18.50 8.20
C TYR A 189 -1.22 17.53 8.93
N PRO A 190 -2.30 18.04 9.57
CA PRO A 190 -3.27 17.17 10.20
C PRO A 190 -3.98 16.30 9.15
N GLU A 191 -4.27 15.06 9.54
CA GLU A 191 -4.87 14.03 8.68
C GLU A 191 -6.26 14.48 8.21
N ARG A 192 -6.39 14.71 6.91
CA ARG A 192 -7.63 15.18 6.28
C ARG A 192 -7.57 14.92 4.78
N LYS A 193 -8.67 14.41 4.22
CA LYS A 193 -8.85 14.32 2.76
C LYS A 193 -8.86 15.71 2.15
N SER A 194 -7.78 16.09 1.45
CA SER A 194 -7.67 17.37 0.74
C SER A 194 -6.59 17.32 -0.33
N PHE A 195 -6.99 17.50 -1.59
CA PHE A 195 -6.06 17.40 -2.72
C PHE A 195 -5.11 18.60 -2.79
N ALA A 196 -5.60 19.80 -2.45
CA ALA A 196 -4.75 20.98 -2.32
C ALA A 196 -3.64 20.76 -1.27
N ARG A 197 -4.00 20.14 -0.12
CA ARG A 197 -3.02 19.79 0.91
C ARG A 197 -2.03 18.74 0.43
N LEU A 198 -2.45 17.76 -0.37
CA LEU A 198 -1.51 16.82 -0.99
C LEU A 198 -0.48 17.56 -1.84
N GLN A 199 -0.90 18.52 -2.67
CA GLN A 199 0.00 19.33 -3.51
C GLN A 199 0.97 20.19 -2.68
N GLU A 200 0.53 20.73 -1.54
CA GLU A 200 1.38 21.43 -0.57
C GLU A 200 2.41 20.48 0.05
N MET A 201 1.95 19.33 0.56
CA MET A 201 2.82 18.31 1.16
C MET A 201 3.89 17.83 0.17
N LEU A 202 3.53 17.61 -1.10
CA LEU A 202 4.48 17.19 -2.15
C LEU A 202 5.56 18.24 -2.45
N ARG A 203 5.23 19.52 -2.31
CA ARG A 203 6.16 20.64 -2.51
C ARG A 203 7.17 20.75 -1.36
N ASP A 204 6.73 20.49 -0.14
CA ASP A 204 7.54 20.64 1.07
C ASP A 204 8.30 19.34 1.43
N ALA A 205 7.82 18.20 0.94
CA ALA A 205 8.41 16.88 1.13
C ALA A 205 9.91 16.74 0.77
N PRO A 206 10.45 17.36 -0.31
CA PRO A 206 11.81 17.08 -0.78
C PRO A 206 12.89 17.28 0.27
N ALA A 207 12.78 18.31 1.12
CA ALA A 207 13.77 18.57 2.17
C ALA A 207 13.79 17.45 3.22
N THR A 208 12.62 16.98 3.64
CA THR A 208 12.52 15.86 4.60
C THR A 208 12.92 14.54 3.94
N ALA A 209 12.50 14.31 2.70
CA ALA A 209 12.87 13.13 1.94
C ALA A 209 14.39 13.03 1.70
N HIS A 210 15.08 14.18 1.54
CA HIS A 210 16.53 14.23 1.46
C HIS A 210 17.20 13.87 2.78
N LYS A 211 16.64 14.23 3.93
CA LYS A 211 17.14 13.76 5.23
C LYS A 211 16.92 12.25 5.41
N ILE A 212 15.73 11.76 5.04
CA ILE A 212 15.35 10.35 5.15
C ILE A 212 16.26 9.45 4.29
N VAL A 213 16.68 9.90 3.11
CA VAL A 213 17.55 9.08 2.24
C VAL A 213 18.97 8.87 2.82
N GLN A 214 19.38 9.69 3.81
CA GLN A 214 20.66 9.55 4.49
C GLN A 214 20.62 8.52 5.65
N LEU A 215 19.43 8.00 6.00
CA LEU A 215 19.27 6.94 6.98
C LEU A 215 19.63 5.57 6.40
N ASN A 216 19.75 4.55 7.25
CA ASN A 216 19.87 3.17 6.78
C ASN A 216 18.62 2.77 5.99
N ASN A 217 18.80 2.10 4.84
CA ASN A 217 17.69 1.77 3.93
C ASN A 217 16.87 3.01 3.49
N GLY A 218 17.54 4.14 3.32
CA GLY A 218 16.92 5.44 3.04
C GLY A 218 16.02 5.48 1.80
N VAL A 219 16.24 4.60 0.81
CA VAL A 219 15.39 4.48 -0.39
C VAL A 219 14.02 3.90 -0.03
N GLU A 220 13.99 2.81 0.72
CA GLU A 220 12.78 2.14 1.22
C GLU A 220 12.02 3.06 2.18
N LEU A 221 12.74 3.74 3.08
CA LEU A 221 12.15 4.71 4.00
C LEU A 221 11.55 5.91 3.28
N LYS A 222 12.22 6.43 2.23
CA LYS A 222 11.68 7.50 1.39
C LYS A 222 10.38 7.07 0.72
N LYS A 223 10.29 5.82 0.24
CA LYS A 223 9.06 5.26 -0.32
C LYS A 223 7.93 5.18 0.73
N LEU A 224 8.22 4.69 1.93
CA LEU A 224 7.26 4.66 3.05
C LEU A 224 6.79 6.07 3.47
N PHE A 225 7.69 7.05 3.43
CA PHE A 225 7.35 8.46 3.69
C PHE A 225 6.31 8.98 2.69
N TYR A 226 6.52 8.79 1.38
CA TYR A 226 5.53 9.19 0.38
C TYR A 226 4.22 8.39 0.50
N TYR A 227 4.29 7.11 0.83
CA TYR A 227 3.07 6.32 1.10
C TYR A 227 2.23 6.89 2.24
N SER A 228 2.90 7.28 3.33
CA SER A 228 2.25 7.92 4.48
C SER A 228 1.75 9.33 4.15
N LEU A 229 2.48 10.09 3.33
CA LEU A 229 2.09 11.42 2.88
C LEU A 229 0.77 11.39 2.09
N PHE A 230 0.68 10.52 1.09
CA PHE A 230 -0.52 10.34 0.27
C PHE A 230 -1.71 9.86 1.09
N GLU A 231 -1.50 8.89 1.99
CA GLU A 231 -2.53 8.39 2.91
C GLU A 231 -3.06 9.49 3.85
N ARG A 232 -2.18 10.30 4.45
CA ARG A 232 -2.57 11.41 5.35
C ARG A 232 -3.35 12.51 4.66
N ALA A 233 -3.10 12.73 3.38
CA ALA A 233 -3.88 13.64 2.55
C ALA A 233 -5.21 13.03 2.06
N GLY A 234 -5.51 11.78 2.41
CA GLY A 234 -6.74 11.06 2.05
C GLY A 234 -6.75 10.46 0.65
N TYR A 235 -5.58 10.30 0.03
CA TYR A 235 -5.41 9.75 -1.32
C TYR A 235 -4.33 8.66 -1.33
N PRO A 236 -4.55 7.51 -0.66
CA PRO A 236 -3.53 6.48 -0.52
C PRO A 236 -3.06 5.97 -1.89
N CYS A 237 -1.76 5.78 -2.05
CA CYS A 237 -1.12 5.28 -3.28
C CYS A 237 -1.08 3.73 -3.36
N PHE A 238 -1.98 3.10 -2.61
CA PHE A 238 -2.21 1.67 -2.49
C PHE A 238 -3.69 1.49 -2.15
N ILE A 239 -4.23 0.30 -2.43
CA ILE A 239 -5.62 0.00 -2.06
C ILE A 239 -5.67 -0.27 -0.56
N SER A 240 -6.31 0.62 0.20
CA SER A 240 -6.47 0.47 1.65
C SER A 240 -7.60 -0.49 1.99
N THR A 241 -7.55 -1.14 3.16
CA THR A 241 -8.63 -2.01 3.62
C THR A 241 -9.97 -1.28 3.77
N ASP A 242 -9.94 0.03 4.04
CA ASP A 242 -11.15 0.86 4.12
C ASP A 242 -11.79 1.05 2.75
N GLN A 243 -10.98 1.26 1.70
CA GLN A 243 -11.48 1.31 0.33
C GLN A 243 -12.09 -0.04 -0.09
N VAL A 244 -11.41 -1.15 0.22
CA VAL A 244 -11.93 -2.49 -0.08
C VAL A 244 -13.26 -2.74 0.63
N GLY A 245 -13.36 -2.40 1.92
CA GLY A 245 -14.60 -2.56 2.69
C GLY A 245 -15.74 -1.65 2.23
N ALA A 246 -15.43 -0.52 1.59
CA ALA A 246 -16.41 0.38 1.01
C ALA A 246 -16.88 -0.06 -0.39
N VAL A 247 -15.98 -0.59 -1.23
CA VAL A 247 -16.29 -1.11 -2.56
C VAL A 247 -16.98 -2.48 -2.51
N TRP A 248 -16.54 -3.35 -1.59
CA TRP A 248 -17.07 -4.69 -1.38
C TRP A 248 -17.48 -4.91 0.09
N PRO A 249 -18.57 -4.27 0.55
CA PRO A 249 -19.02 -4.39 1.93
C PRO A 249 -19.36 -5.82 2.35
N GLU A 250 -19.69 -6.70 1.41
CA GLU A 250 -19.98 -8.12 1.64
C GLU A 250 -18.77 -8.93 2.12
N LEU A 251 -17.54 -8.46 1.88
CA LEU A 251 -16.32 -9.14 2.35
C LEU A 251 -16.13 -9.05 3.87
N LYS A 252 -16.93 -8.23 4.58
CA LYS A 252 -16.93 -8.07 6.05
C LYS A 252 -15.52 -7.93 6.63
N ILE A 253 -14.67 -7.15 5.95
CA ILE A 253 -13.28 -6.94 6.38
C ILE A 253 -13.30 -6.28 7.77
N PRO A 254 -12.76 -6.93 8.80
CA PRO A 254 -12.76 -6.37 10.14
C PRO A 254 -11.96 -5.07 10.11
N LYS A 255 -12.57 -3.97 10.55
CA LYS A 255 -11.84 -2.73 10.78
C LYS A 255 -10.68 -3.02 11.75
N PRO A 256 -9.51 -2.40 11.56
CA PRO A 256 -8.42 -2.51 12.53
C PRO A 256 -8.94 -2.19 13.93
N ARG A 257 -8.93 -3.17 14.85
CA ARG A 257 -9.23 -2.91 16.26
C ARG A 257 -7.96 -2.35 16.90
N GLY A 258 -7.91 -1.04 17.13
CA GLY A 258 -6.80 -0.43 17.86
C GLY A 258 -6.91 1.09 17.95
N ASN A 259 -6.93 1.60 19.18
CA ASN A 259 -6.64 3.01 19.47
C ASN A 259 -5.23 3.33 18.98
N TYR A 260 -5.11 3.93 17.81
CA TYR A 260 -3.90 4.62 17.39
C TYR A 260 -3.76 5.89 18.25
N GLY A 261 -3.05 5.80 19.38
CA GLY A 261 -2.63 6.97 20.18
C GLY A 261 -3.50 7.38 21.37
N GLY A 262 -4.44 6.54 21.84
CA GLY A 262 -5.13 6.77 23.10
C GLY A 262 -4.26 6.34 24.28
N LYS A 263 -3.71 7.30 25.04
CA LYS A 263 -2.94 7.12 26.29
C LYS A 263 -3.27 5.81 27.02
N LYS A 264 -2.24 5.01 27.34
CA LYS A 264 -2.35 4.01 28.42
C LYS A 264 -2.90 4.75 29.64
N LYS A 265 -4.16 4.49 30.02
CA LYS A 265 -4.63 4.91 31.33
C LYS A 265 -3.77 4.14 32.34
N LYS A 266 -3.04 4.90 33.16
CA LYS A 266 -2.47 4.40 34.41
C LYS A 266 -3.61 3.99 35.33
#